data_AF-A0A5N5I9C5-F1
#
_entry.id   AF-A0A5N5I9C5-F1
#
_cell.length_a   1.000
_cell.length_b   1.000
_cell.length_c   1.000
_cell.angle_alpha   90.00
_cell.angle_beta   90.00
_cell.angle_gamma   90.00
#
_symmetry.space_group_name_H-M   'P 1'
#
loop_
_entity.id
_entity.type
_entity.pdbx_description
1 polymer ?
#
loop_
_entity_poly.entity_id
_entity_poly.type
_entity_poly.pdbx_seq_one_letter_code
_entity_poly.pdbx_strand_id
1 'polypeptide(L)'
;MATTHAQVPGEPTPTSMAFLETATAAVQNFSPIKSIHQHLCAFHFYSNDMTRQVEAHHFCAHQNEEMRQCLIYDSEAADAKLIGLEYLISEALFLKLPDSEKPLWHSHEYEVKSGVLFMPRVPGPIERQDLDKLCKTYGKTIHFWQVDRGDDLPLGIPQIMLALTRDGQLRPELARDVERRYGVSFEEEREKRAYMAGPNLGIHPLANGEGKGFKTELKEAGCMPVDSVPRVFV
;
A
#
# COMPACT_ATOMS: atom_id res chain seq x y z
N MET A 1 -6.76 -4.64 -21.24
CA MET A 1 -7.77 -5.68 -20.98
C MET A 1 -8.17 -5.51 -19.54
N ALA A 2 -9.47 -5.52 -19.20
CA ALA A 2 -9.85 -5.57 -17.79
C ALA A 2 -9.13 -6.78 -17.18
N THR A 3 -8.35 -6.55 -16.12
CA THR A 3 -7.75 -7.64 -15.36
C THR A 3 -8.89 -8.50 -14.86
N THR A 4 -9.13 -9.62 -15.51
CA THR A 4 -10.03 -10.65 -14.99
C THR A 4 -9.35 -11.17 -13.74
N HIS A 5 -9.70 -10.62 -12.57
CA HIS A 5 -9.20 -11.15 -11.30
C HIS A 5 -9.56 -12.64 -11.28
N ALA A 6 -8.55 -13.51 -11.12
CA ALA A 6 -8.82 -14.91 -10.86
C ALA A 6 -9.71 -14.98 -9.62
N GLN A 7 -10.89 -15.57 -9.79
CA GLN A 7 -11.91 -15.67 -8.75
C GLN A 7 -11.33 -16.46 -7.59
N VAL A 8 -11.46 -15.92 -6.38
CA VAL A 8 -11.03 -16.62 -5.16
C VAL A 8 -11.80 -17.94 -5.07
N PRO A 9 -11.13 -19.09 -4.88
CA PRO A 9 -11.77 -20.39 -4.91
C PRO A 9 -12.69 -20.56 -3.69
N GLY A 10 -13.83 -21.23 -3.93
CA GLY A 10 -14.86 -21.45 -2.91
C GLY A 10 -16.25 -21.42 -3.53
N GLU A 11 -17.24 -21.88 -2.76
CA GLU A 11 -18.64 -21.74 -3.15
C GLU A 11 -19.07 -20.26 -3.09
N PRO A 12 -19.91 -19.79 -4.03
CA PRO A 12 -20.47 -18.45 -3.95
C PRO A 12 -21.23 -18.24 -2.64
N THR A 13 -21.18 -17.02 -2.09
CA THR A 13 -22.00 -16.66 -0.92
C THR A 13 -23.48 -16.89 -1.22
N PRO A 14 -24.18 -17.78 -0.49
CA PRO A 14 -25.60 -18.03 -0.72
C PRO A 14 -26.43 -16.76 -0.52
N THR A 15 -27.53 -16.59 -1.25
CA THR A 15 -28.42 -15.41 -1.13
C THR A 15 -28.92 -15.18 0.30
N SER A 16 -29.15 -16.26 1.06
CA SER A 16 -29.51 -16.19 2.47
C SER A 16 -28.42 -15.57 3.34
N MET A 17 -27.16 -15.88 3.07
CA MET A 17 -26.01 -15.28 3.76
C MET A 17 -25.83 -13.82 3.37
N ALA A 18 -25.96 -13.48 2.09
CA ALA A 18 -25.90 -12.08 1.64
C ALA A 18 -26.99 -11.21 2.30
N PHE A 19 -28.20 -11.75 2.48
CA PHE A 19 -29.27 -11.07 3.21
C PHE A 19 -28.92 -10.89 4.70
N LEU A 20 -28.38 -11.92 5.36
CA LEU A 20 -27.93 -11.85 6.75
C LEU A 20 -26.79 -10.82 6.92
N GLU A 21 -25.81 -10.83 6.02
CA GLU A 21 -24.71 -9.86 6.00
C GLU A 21 -25.24 -8.43 5.86
N THR A 22 -26.21 -8.20 4.97
CA THR A 22 -26.85 -6.88 4.82
C THR A 22 -27.56 -6.44 6.11
N ALA A 23 -28.35 -7.35 6.71
CA ALA A 23 -29.08 -7.04 7.94
C ALA A 23 -28.14 -6.75 9.12
N THR A 24 -27.08 -7.54 9.27
CA THR A 24 -26.07 -7.35 10.32
C THR A 24 -25.22 -6.10 10.08
N ALA A 25 -24.88 -5.79 8.83
CA ALA A 25 -24.15 -4.58 8.47
C ALA A 25 -24.92 -3.29 8.78
N ALA A 26 -26.26 -3.35 8.76
CA ALA A 26 -27.11 -2.21 9.11
C ALA A 26 -27.08 -1.83 10.60
N VAL A 27 -26.73 -2.77 11.49
CA VAL A 27 -26.71 -2.56 12.95
C VAL A 27 -25.31 -2.47 13.54
N GLN A 28 -24.30 -3.04 12.88
CA GLN A 28 -22.92 -2.99 13.36
C GLN A 28 -22.27 -1.62 13.11
N ASN A 29 -21.35 -1.24 14.01
CA ASN A 29 -20.60 0.00 13.87
C ASN A 29 -19.33 -0.20 13.04
N PHE A 30 -19.30 0.37 11.83
CA PHE A 30 -18.12 0.38 10.96
C PHE A 30 -17.34 1.70 11.00
N SER A 31 -17.36 2.44 12.13
CA SER A 31 -16.62 3.71 12.28
C SER A 31 -15.20 3.68 11.71
N PRO A 32 -14.34 2.66 11.99
CA PRO A 32 -12.98 2.65 11.45
C PRO A 32 -12.92 2.63 9.92
N ILE A 33 -13.81 1.88 9.27
CA ILE A 33 -13.86 1.78 7.79
C ILE A 33 -14.46 3.06 7.20
N LYS A 34 -15.46 3.65 7.86
CA LYS A 34 -16.08 4.92 7.46
C LYS A 34 -15.13 6.13 7.56
N SER A 35 -14.02 6.01 8.30
CA SER A 35 -12.98 7.05 8.37
C SER A 35 -12.04 7.07 7.17
N ILE A 36 -12.08 6.07 6.29
CA ILE A 36 -11.31 6.06 5.05
C ILE A 36 -11.87 7.16 4.13
N HIS A 37 -11.02 8.12 3.75
CA HIS A 37 -11.41 9.31 3.01
C HIS A 37 -10.51 9.60 1.79
N GLN A 38 -9.53 8.73 1.53
CA GLN A 38 -8.57 8.94 0.46
C GLN A 38 -8.32 7.65 -0.31
N HIS A 39 -8.32 7.77 -1.64
CA HIS A 39 -7.94 6.73 -2.58
C HIS A 39 -6.71 7.19 -3.37
N LEU A 40 -5.63 6.40 -3.36
CA LEU A 40 -4.42 6.63 -4.15
C LEU A 40 -4.14 5.40 -5.01
N CYS A 41 -3.63 5.62 -6.22
CA CYS A 41 -3.08 4.58 -7.08
C CYS A 41 -1.56 4.78 -7.16
N ALA A 42 -0.80 3.72 -6.94
CA ALA A 42 0.67 3.70 -7.04
C ALA A 42 1.17 2.32 -7.51
N PHE A 43 2.48 2.12 -7.52
CA PHE A 43 3.09 0.83 -7.86
C PHE A 43 4.07 0.36 -6.79
N HIS A 44 3.83 -0.84 -6.30
CA HIS A 44 4.69 -1.50 -5.32
C HIS A 44 5.62 -2.51 -5.96
N PHE A 45 6.81 -2.58 -5.38
CA PHE A 45 7.89 -3.47 -5.77
C PHE A 45 8.28 -4.34 -4.59
N TYR A 46 8.56 -5.62 -4.82
CA TYR A 46 9.07 -6.46 -3.74
C TYR A 46 10.45 -5.97 -3.34
N SER A 47 10.67 -5.78 -2.04
CA SER A 47 11.92 -5.15 -1.56
C SER A 47 13.17 -5.88 -2.04
N ASN A 48 13.13 -7.22 -2.14
CA ASN A 48 14.23 -8.05 -2.65
C ASN A 48 14.19 -8.31 -4.17
N ASP A 49 13.17 -7.87 -4.89
CA ASP A 49 12.98 -8.10 -6.31
C ASP A 49 12.14 -6.98 -6.96
N MET A 50 12.83 -5.90 -7.35
CA MET A 50 12.22 -4.75 -8.02
C MET A 50 11.76 -5.04 -9.46
N THR A 51 11.89 -6.27 -9.97
CA THR A 51 11.31 -6.64 -11.28
C THR A 51 9.84 -7.01 -11.17
N ARG A 52 9.39 -7.40 -9.97
CA ARG A 52 8.00 -7.75 -9.66
C ARG A 52 7.26 -6.50 -9.22
N GLN A 53 6.22 -6.13 -9.96
CA GLN A 53 5.51 -4.86 -9.85
C GLN A 53 4.03 -5.12 -9.71
N VAL A 54 3.42 -4.46 -8.73
CA VAL A 54 2.01 -4.60 -8.36
C VAL A 54 1.39 -3.21 -8.37
N GLU A 55 0.35 -3.00 -9.18
CA GLU A 55 -0.51 -1.82 -9.06
C GLU A 55 -1.23 -1.91 -7.71
N ALA A 56 -1.17 -0.83 -6.94
CA ALA A 56 -1.61 -0.80 -5.56
C ALA A 56 -2.59 0.35 -5.32
N HIS A 57 -3.80 0.00 -4.91
CA HIS A 57 -4.84 0.96 -4.56
C HIS A 57 -4.92 1.13 -3.06
N HIS A 58 -4.51 2.30 -2.58
CA HIS A 58 -4.49 2.65 -1.17
C HIS A 58 -5.80 3.31 -0.78
N PHE A 59 -6.42 2.79 0.27
CA PHE A 59 -7.61 3.35 0.89
C PHE A 59 -7.25 3.80 2.30
N CYS A 60 -7.00 5.10 2.43
CA CYS A 60 -6.32 5.68 3.58
C CYS A 60 -7.27 6.45 4.51
N ALA A 61 -6.94 6.38 5.80
CA ALA A 61 -7.48 7.24 6.84
C ALA A 61 -6.33 7.91 7.59
N HIS A 62 -6.45 9.21 7.88
CA HIS A 62 -5.55 9.90 8.79
C HIS A 62 -5.80 9.45 10.24
N GLN A 63 -4.73 9.12 10.96
CA GLN A 63 -4.76 9.05 12.42
C GLN A 63 -4.53 10.44 13.03
N ASN A 64 -3.69 11.24 12.37
CA ASN A 64 -3.45 12.66 12.61
C ASN A 64 -2.72 13.26 11.40
N GLU A 65 -2.30 14.53 11.46
CA GLU A 65 -1.58 15.21 10.37
C GLU A 65 -0.24 14.55 9.99
N GLU A 66 0.38 13.80 10.91
CA GLU A 66 1.70 13.19 10.71
C GLU A 66 1.65 11.68 10.44
N MET A 67 0.49 11.03 10.56
CA MET A 67 0.37 9.58 10.41
C MET A 67 -0.91 9.19 9.68
N ARG A 68 -0.74 8.41 8.61
CA ARG A 68 -1.83 7.80 7.84
C ARG A 68 -1.67 6.28 7.86
N GLN A 69 -2.80 5.58 7.77
CA GLN A 69 -2.83 4.14 7.58
C GLN A 69 -3.76 3.80 6.43
N CYS A 70 -3.35 2.84 5.61
CA CYS A 70 -4.07 2.47 4.40
C CYS A 70 -4.30 0.97 4.33
N LEU A 71 -5.49 0.58 3.90
CA LEU A 71 -5.74 -0.74 3.33
C LEU A 71 -5.31 -0.71 1.87
N ILE A 72 -4.63 -1.74 1.38
CA ILE A 72 -4.17 -1.83 0.00
C ILE A 72 -4.90 -2.95 -0.73
N TYR A 73 -5.48 -2.63 -1.88
CA TYR A 73 -6.14 -3.56 -2.77
C TYR A 73 -5.41 -3.66 -4.12
N ASP A 74 -5.58 -4.78 -4.83
CA ASP A 74 -5.01 -5.00 -6.17
C ASP A 74 -5.76 -4.29 -7.31
N SER A 75 -6.96 -3.76 -7.04
CA SER A 75 -7.71 -2.90 -7.94
C SER A 75 -8.68 -1.99 -7.16
N GLU A 76 -9.42 -1.15 -7.88
CA GLU A 76 -10.55 -0.38 -7.33
C GLU A 76 -11.91 -1.08 -7.47
N ALA A 77 -11.93 -2.33 -7.97
CA ALA A 77 -13.16 -3.07 -8.17
C ALA A 77 -13.79 -3.51 -6.84
N ALA A 78 -15.10 -3.76 -6.84
CA ALA A 78 -15.82 -4.17 -5.62
C ALA A 78 -15.38 -5.54 -5.08
N ASP A 79 -14.81 -6.39 -5.95
CA ASP A 79 -14.27 -7.72 -5.65
C ASP A 79 -12.74 -7.75 -5.55
N ALA A 80 -12.10 -6.57 -5.44
CA ALA A 80 -10.65 -6.46 -5.31
C ALA A 80 -10.13 -7.23 -4.08
N LYS A 81 -8.93 -7.80 -4.22
CA LYS A 81 -8.26 -8.54 -3.16
C LYS A 81 -7.60 -7.55 -2.21
N LEU A 82 -7.83 -7.69 -0.91
CA LEU A 82 -7.05 -6.99 0.10
C LEU A 82 -5.64 -7.59 0.12
N ILE A 83 -4.67 -6.88 -0.44
CA ILE A 83 -3.30 -7.39 -0.63
C ILE A 83 -2.34 -6.91 0.44
N GLY A 84 -2.60 -5.79 1.12
CA GLY A 84 -1.59 -5.18 1.97
C GLY A 84 -2.08 -4.09 2.92
N LEU A 85 -1.12 -3.59 3.68
CA LEU A 85 -1.24 -2.42 4.54
C LEU A 85 -0.06 -1.47 4.29
N GLU A 86 -0.32 -0.19 4.44
CA GLU A 86 0.74 0.81 4.52
C GLU A 86 0.51 1.75 5.70
N TYR A 87 1.61 2.07 6.38
CA TYR A 87 1.68 3.17 7.33
C TYR A 87 2.54 4.27 6.73
N LEU A 88 2.02 5.49 6.72
CA LEU A 88 2.72 6.67 6.23
C LEU A 88 3.00 7.59 7.41
N ILE A 89 4.22 8.09 7.52
CA ILE A 89 4.62 9.01 8.59
C ILE A 89 5.37 10.23 8.04
N SER A 90 5.28 11.35 8.76
CA SER A 90 6.07 12.55 8.46
C SER A 90 7.58 12.27 8.51
N GLU A 91 8.38 13.08 7.80
CA GLU A 91 9.84 13.08 7.93
C GLU A 91 10.28 13.19 9.40
N ALA A 92 9.61 14.03 10.20
CA ALA A 92 9.94 14.24 11.61
C ALA A 92 9.75 12.98 12.47
N LEU A 93 8.73 12.17 12.19
CA LEU A 93 8.53 10.87 12.84
C LEU A 93 9.52 9.83 12.31
N PHE A 94 9.76 9.79 11.00
CA PHE A 94 10.70 8.87 10.38
C PHE A 94 12.12 9.03 10.96
N LEU A 95 12.59 10.26 11.15
CA LEU A 95 13.92 10.54 11.71
C LEU A 95 14.09 10.02 13.15
N LYS A 96 12.99 9.85 13.89
CA LYS A 96 12.98 9.32 15.27
C LYS A 96 12.94 7.79 15.32
N LEU A 97 12.73 7.11 14.20
CA LEU A 97 12.76 5.65 14.17
C LEU A 97 14.17 5.13 14.50
N PRO A 98 14.28 3.93 15.11
CA PRO A 98 15.55 3.22 15.19
C PRO A 98 16.15 3.01 13.80
N ASP A 99 17.47 3.08 13.68
CA ASP A 99 18.14 2.87 12.39
C ASP A 99 17.88 1.49 11.77
N SER A 100 17.62 0.48 12.62
CA SER A 100 17.23 -0.87 12.16
C SER A 100 15.83 -0.93 11.54
N GLU A 101 14.98 0.06 11.81
CA GLU A 101 13.60 0.13 11.32
C GLU A 101 13.52 0.87 9.98
N LYS A 102 14.30 1.95 9.81
CA LYS A 102 14.29 2.82 8.62
C LYS A 102 14.38 2.10 7.26
N PRO A 103 15.16 1.00 7.10
CA PRO A 103 15.23 0.26 5.84
C PRO A 103 13.93 -0.39 5.38
N LEU A 104 12.98 -0.58 6.31
CA LEU A 104 11.65 -1.12 6.01
C LEU A 104 10.69 -0.06 5.42
N TRP A 105 11.14 1.19 5.34
CA TRP A 105 10.36 2.32 4.85
C TRP A 105 10.92 2.84 3.54
N HIS A 106 10.06 3.35 2.67
CA HIS A 106 10.44 4.03 1.44
C HIS A 106 9.99 5.49 1.47
N SER A 107 10.63 6.36 0.67
CA SER A 107 10.19 7.74 0.50
C SER A 107 9.17 7.82 -0.63
N HIS A 108 8.10 8.60 -0.45
CA HIS A 108 7.12 8.84 -1.52
C HIS A 108 7.56 9.93 -2.51
N GLU A 109 8.70 10.60 -2.27
CA GLU A 109 9.12 11.78 -3.05
C GLU A 109 9.06 11.51 -4.55
N TYR A 110 9.71 10.44 -4.99
CA TYR A 110 9.85 10.17 -6.41
C TYR A 110 8.52 9.72 -7.04
N GLU A 111 7.74 8.88 -6.37
CA GLU A 111 6.42 8.46 -6.85
C GLU A 111 5.46 9.62 -7.06
N VAL A 112 5.46 10.57 -6.12
CA VAL A 112 4.63 11.77 -6.23
C VAL A 112 5.11 12.67 -7.37
N LYS A 113 6.41 12.99 -7.41
CA LYS A 113 6.98 13.92 -8.39
C LYS A 113 7.04 13.37 -9.80
N SER A 114 7.09 12.05 -9.98
CA SER A 114 7.07 11.40 -11.29
C SER A 114 5.68 11.38 -11.93
N GLY A 115 4.62 11.81 -11.22
CA GLY A 115 3.25 11.75 -11.71
C GLY A 115 2.58 10.37 -11.56
N VAL A 116 3.36 9.33 -11.23
CA VAL A 116 2.91 7.93 -11.18
C VAL A 116 1.94 7.67 -10.02
N LEU A 117 2.17 8.27 -8.85
CA LEU A 117 1.22 8.22 -7.75
C LEU A 117 0.19 9.34 -7.92
N PHE A 118 -1.10 8.99 -7.97
CA PHE A 118 -2.19 9.97 -8.16
C PHE A 118 -3.45 9.57 -7.39
N MET A 119 -4.40 10.50 -7.30
CA MET A 119 -5.71 10.28 -6.69
C MET A 119 -6.76 10.07 -7.80
N PRO A 120 -7.27 8.84 -8.02
CA PRO A 120 -8.27 8.59 -9.04
C PRO A 120 -9.50 9.50 -8.89
N ARG A 121 -9.92 10.10 -10.01
CA ARG A 121 -11.13 10.95 -10.11
C ARG A 121 -11.11 12.25 -9.28
N VAL A 122 -9.97 12.61 -8.69
CA VAL A 122 -9.79 13.89 -8.00
C VAL A 122 -9.20 14.92 -8.97
N PRO A 123 -9.76 16.14 -9.08
CA PRO A 123 -9.20 17.17 -9.95
C PRO A 123 -7.75 17.53 -9.57
N GLY A 124 -6.89 17.65 -10.58
CA GLY A 124 -5.45 17.93 -10.42
C GLY A 124 -5.09 19.01 -9.39
N PRO A 125 -5.67 20.22 -9.43
CA PRO A 125 -5.36 21.27 -8.45
C PRO A 125 -5.69 20.89 -7.00
N ILE A 126 -6.68 20.01 -6.80
CA ILE A 126 -7.09 19.53 -5.47
C ILE A 126 -6.14 18.44 -5.00
N GLU A 127 -5.88 17.40 -5.82
CA GLU A 127 -4.96 16.33 -5.41
C GLU A 127 -3.55 16.87 -5.12
N ARG A 128 -3.07 17.86 -5.89
CA ARG A 128 -1.73 18.43 -5.69
C ARG A 128 -1.52 19.08 -4.32
N GLN A 129 -2.58 19.52 -3.64
CA GLN A 129 -2.46 20.04 -2.27
C GLN A 129 -2.12 18.94 -1.27
N ASP A 130 -2.73 17.76 -1.42
CA ASP A 130 -2.42 16.62 -0.56
C ASP A 130 -1.08 15.98 -0.96
N LEU A 131 -0.81 15.87 -2.26
CA LEU A 131 0.42 15.30 -2.78
C LEU A 131 1.66 16.12 -2.39
N ASP A 132 1.58 17.45 -2.24
CA ASP A 132 2.69 18.25 -1.71
C ASP A 132 3.07 17.87 -0.27
N LYS A 133 2.08 17.48 0.55
CA LYS A 133 2.33 16.93 1.88
C LYS A 133 2.90 15.52 1.78
N LEU A 134 2.30 14.67 0.93
CA LEU A 134 2.70 13.27 0.75
C LEU A 134 4.14 13.14 0.23
N CYS A 135 4.59 14.05 -0.62
CA CYS A 135 5.95 14.10 -1.15
C CYS A 135 7.04 14.15 -0.06
N LYS A 136 6.67 14.53 1.17
CA LYS A 136 7.57 14.72 2.32
C LYS A 136 7.49 13.58 3.35
N THR A 137 6.75 12.52 3.05
CA THR A 137 6.52 11.41 3.99
C THR A 137 7.28 10.14 3.60
N TYR A 138 7.30 9.19 4.52
CA TYR A 138 7.85 7.85 4.33
C TYR A 138 6.76 6.80 4.59
N GLY A 139 6.75 5.73 3.79
CA GLY A 139 5.77 4.65 3.82
C GLY A 139 6.41 3.31 4.23
N LYS A 140 5.76 2.57 5.14
CA LYS A 140 6.08 1.15 5.42
C LYS A 140 4.96 0.29 4.88
N THR A 141 5.26 -0.41 3.79
CA THR A 141 4.28 -1.21 3.06
C THR A 141 4.56 -2.69 3.22
N ILE A 142 3.51 -3.44 3.56
CA ILE A 142 3.56 -4.91 3.69
C ILE A 142 2.44 -5.50 2.85
N HIS A 143 2.80 -6.39 1.92
CA HIS A 143 1.83 -7.21 1.19
C HIS A 143 1.70 -8.60 1.79
N PHE A 144 0.48 -9.04 2.02
CA PHE A 144 0.10 -10.38 2.48
C PHE A 144 -0.30 -11.31 1.33
N TRP A 145 -0.71 -10.75 0.18
CA TRP A 145 -1.07 -11.51 -1.02
C TRP A 145 -0.19 -11.13 -2.20
N GLN A 146 0.54 -12.09 -2.73
CA GLN A 146 1.38 -11.93 -3.92
C GLN A 146 0.60 -12.16 -5.22
N VAL A 147 -0.33 -11.25 -5.54
CA VAL A 147 -1.25 -11.39 -6.69
C VAL A 147 -0.54 -11.52 -8.04
N ASP A 148 0.68 -11.00 -8.18
CA ASP A 148 1.48 -11.12 -9.40
C ASP A 148 1.97 -12.54 -9.69
N ARG A 149 1.94 -13.45 -8.70
CA ARG A 149 2.22 -14.89 -8.91
C ARG A 149 1.05 -15.64 -9.54
N GLY A 150 -0.14 -15.04 -9.54
CA GLY A 150 -1.37 -15.70 -9.96
C GLY A 150 -1.91 -16.70 -8.94
N ASP A 151 -1.48 -16.64 -7.67
CA ASP A 151 -2.02 -17.50 -6.63
C ASP A 151 -3.47 -17.09 -6.29
N ASP A 152 -4.33 -18.11 -6.21
CA ASP A 152 -5.77 -17.99 -5.93
C ASP A 152 -6.09 -17.62 -4.47
N LEU A 153 -5.12 -17.79 -3.56
CA LEU A 153 -5.20 -17.46 -2.13
C LEU A 153 -3.93 -16.70 -1.71
N PRO A 154 -3.94 -16.00 -0.56
CA PRO A 154 -2.77 -15.27 -0.06
C PRO A 154 -1.70 -16.22 0.50
N LEU A 155 -0.94 -16.87 -0.39
CA LEU A 155 0.09 -17.84 -0.05
C LEU A 155 1.45 -17.18 0.24
N GLY A 156 2.15 -17.74 1.22
CA GLY A 156 3.50 -17.33 1.61
C GLY A 156 3.51 -16.35 2.78
N ILE A 157 4.71 -15.88 3.12
CA ILE A 157 4.92 -14.93 4.22
C ILE A 157 4.72 -13.48 3.75
N PRO A 158 4.34 -12.56 4.63
CA PRO A 158 4.19 -11.15 4.29
C PRO A 158 5.49 -10.59 3.70
N GLN A 159 5.40 -9.78 2.66
CA GLN A 159 6.54 -9.19 1.95
C GLN A 159 6.63 -7.70 2.23
N ILE A 160 7.84 -7.20 2.48
CA ILE A 160 8.11 -5.75 2.50
C ILE A 160 8.09 -5.25 1.07
N MET A 161 7.34 -4.17 0.85
CA MET A 161 7.24 -3.53 -0.45
C MET A 161 7.94 -2.17 -0.43
N LEU A 162 8.51 -1.80 -1.57
CA LEU A 162 9.13 -0.51 -1.81
C LEU A 162 8.42 0.19 -2.98
N ALA A 163 8.74 1.48 -3.10
CA ALA A 163 8.25 2.41 -4.10
C ALA A 163 9.23 2.63 -5.26
N LEU A 164 8.77 3.36 -6.27
CA LEU A 164 9.69 3.99 -7.23
C LEU A 164 10.64 4.97 -6.56
N THR A 165 11.89 4.96 -6.99
CA THR A 165 12.94 5.87 -6.52
C THR A 165 13.69 6.57 -7.65
N ARG A 166 13.49 6.15 -8.92
CA ARG A 166 14.13 6.73 -10.11
C ARG A 166 13.44 6.32 -11.41
N ASP A 167 13.79 7.03 -12.49
CA ASP A 167 13.32 6.76 -13.84
C ASP A 167 13.72 5.34 -14.30
N GLY A 168 12.89 4.74 -15.15
CA GLY A 168 13.16 3.43 -15.77
C GLY A 168 12.82 2.21 -14.91
N GLN A 169 12.20 2.39 -13.72
CA GLN A 169 11.77 1.27 -12.87
C GLN A 169 10.39 0.71 -13.27
N LEU A 170 9.41 1.55 -13.58
CA LEU A 170 8.06 1.10 -13.96
C LEU A 170 8.06 0.47 -15.36
N ARG A 171 7.42 -0.69 -15.51
CA ARG A 171 7.23 -1.31 -16.82
C ARG A 171 6.34 -0.42 -17.71
N PRO A 172 6.79 -0.07 -18.93
CA PRO A 172 6.04 0.86 -19.80
C PRO A 172 4.62 0.40 -20.14
N GLU A 173 4.38 -0.90 -20.24
CA GLU A 173 3.05 -1.46 -20.50
C GLU A 173 2.08 -1.29 -19.33
N LEU A 174 2.58 -1.34 -18.08
CA LEU A 174 1.77 -1.06 -16.89
C LEU A 174 1.42 0.43 -16.83
N ALA A 175 2.40 1.29 -17.05
CA ALA A 175 2.19 2.74 -17.08
C ALA A 175 1.11 3.13 -18.09
N ARG A 176 1.26 2.66 -19.35
CA ARG A 176 0.29 2.94 -20.43
C ARG A 176 -1.11 2.38 -20.14
N ASP A 177 -1.21 1.24 -19.45
CA ASP A 177 -2.51 0.67 -19.09
C ASP A 177 -3.24 1.55 -18.06
N VAL A 178 -2.56 1.99 -17.00
CA VAL A 178 -3.10 2.89 -15.98
C VAL A 178 -3.47 4.24 -16.59
N GLU A 179 -2.55 4.87 -17.33
CA GLU A 179 -2.80 6.15 -18.02
C GLU A 179 -4.07 6.09 -18.88
N ARG A 180 -4.23 5.01 -19.65
CA ARG A 180 -5.43 4.79 -20.47
C ARG A 180 -6.69 4.57 -19.63
N ARG A 181 -6.62 3.76 -18.57
CA ARG A 181 -7.80 3.46 -17.73
C ARG A 181 -8.32 4.70 -17.00
N TYR A 182 -7.41 5.55 -16.54
CA TYR A 182 -7.76 6.72 -15.73
C TYR A 182 -7.81 8.03 -16.53
N GLY A 183 -7.38 8.02 -17.80
CA GLY A 183 -7.31 9.24 -18.61
C GLY A 183 -6.32 10.26 -18.04
N VAL A 184 -5.22 9.78 -17.47
CA VAL A 184 -4.14 10.60 -16.90
C VAL A 184 -2.88 10.48 -17.75
N SER A 185 -2.02 11.49 -17.68
CA SER A 185 -0.65 11.40 -18.21
C SER A 185 0.33 11.60 -17.07
N PHE A 186 1.18 10.61 -16.83
CA PHE A 186 2.20 10.68 -15.79
C PHE A 186 3.23 11.77 -16.11
N GLU A 187 3.60 11.93 -17.39
CA GLU A 187 4.53 12.98 -17.79
C GLU A 187 3.95 14.39 -17.61
N GLU A 188 2.69 14.62 -17.99
CA GLU A 188 2.06 15.91 -17.73
C GLU A 188 1.94 16.22 -16.23
N GLU A 189 1.61 15.21 -15.41
CA GLU A 189 1.56 15.39 -13.96
C GLU A 189 2.96 15.59 -13.36
N ARG A 190 4.00 14.95 -13.90
CA ARG A 190 5.40 15.20 -13.54
C ARG A 190 5.76 16.67 -13.77
N GLU A 191 5.45 17.21 -14.95
CA GLU A 191 5.70 18.63 -15.27
C GLU A 191 4.94 19.56 -14.31
N LYS A 192 3.65 19.28 -14.08
CA LYS A 192 2.81 20.07 -13.16
C LYS A 192 3.28 19.99 -11.71
N ARG A 193 4.02 18.94 -11.32
CA ARG A 193 4.51 18.71 -9.95
C ARG A 193 5.99 19.03 -9.77
N ALA A 194 6.66 19.57 -10.78
CA ALA A 194 8.09 19.92 -10.73
C ALA A 194 8.45 20.91 -9.61
N TYR A 195 7.48 21.70 -9.13
CA TYR A 195 7.67 22.64 -8.01
C TYR A 195 7.66 21.99 -6.63
N MET A 196 7.20 20.73 -6.51
CA MET A 196 7.07 20.04 -5.22
C MET A 196 8.45 19.66 -4.66
N ALA A 197 8.61 19.87 -3.36
CA ALA A 197 9.79 19.47 -2.62
C ALA A 197 9.56 18.15 -1.88
N GLY A 198 10.59 17.30 -1.85
CA GLY A 198 10.63 16.12 -0.99
C GLY A 198 10.92 16.44 0.47
N PRO A 199 11.37 15.46 1.26
CA PRO A 199 11.83 15.67 2.64
C PRO A 199 12.87 16.81 2.72
N ASN A 200 12.82 17.61 3.79
CA ASN A 200 13.63 18.81 3.93
C ASN A 200 15.14 18.53 3.99
N LEU A 201 15.51 17.36 4.53
CA LEU A 201 16.91 16.91 4.61
C LEU A 201 17.32 16.04 3.41
N GLY A 202 16.46 15.94 2.40
CA GLY A 202 16.56 14.95 1.33
C GLY A 202 16.17 13.55 1.81
N ILE A 203 16.14 12.61 0.87
CA ILE A 203 15.83 11.21 1.16
C ILE A 203 16.91 10.63 2.07
N HIS A 204 16.49 10.11 3.22
CA HIS A 204 17.41 9.52 4.19
C HIS A 204 18.09 8.26 3.63
N PRO A 205 19.42 8.09 3.79
CA PRO A 205 20.17 7.00 3.15
C PRO A 205 19.77 5.59 3.64
N LEU A 206 19.23 5.47 4.85
CA LEU A 206 18.71 4.19 5.37
C LEU A 206 17.29 3.86 4.87
N ALA A 207 16.59 4.75 4.18
CA ALA A 207 15.29 4.42 3.60
C ALA A 207 15.47 3.56 2.33
N ASN A 208 14.36 3.19 1.68
CA ASN A 208 14.34 2.52 0.38
C ASN A 208 15.16 1.22 0.36
N GLY A 209 15.07 0.43 1.43
CA GLY A 209 15.79 -0.84 1.51
C GLY A 209 17.33 -0.68 1.62
N GLU A 210 17.84 0.48 2.01
CA GLU A 210 19.29 0.80 2.07
C GLU A 210 20.00 0.54 0.73
N GLY A 211 19.27 0.64 -0.38
CA GLY A 211 19.78 0.35 -1.74
C GLY A 211 20.07 -1.12 -2.04
N LYS A 212 19.75 -2.06 -1.14
CA LYS A 212 19.97 -3.50 -1.32
C LYS A 212 18.66 -4.26 -1.51
N GLY A 213 17.69 -4.03 -0.61
CA GLY A 213 16.44 -4.79 -0.54
C GLY A 213 16.39 -5.81 0.61
N PHE A 214 15.18 -6.17 1.02
CA PHE A 214 14.91 -7.05 2.16
C PHE A 214 14.02 -8.21 1.75
N LYS A 215 14.40 -9.41 2.22
CA LYS A 215 13.59 -10.62 2.10
C LYS A 215 13.19 -11.07 3.49
N THR A 216 11.90 -11.27 3.70
CA THR A 216 11.39 -11.88 4.92
C THR A 216 11.74 -13.37 4.94
N GLU A 217 12.11 -13.89 6.11
CA GLU A 217 12.35 -15.32 6.31
C GLU A 217 11.58 -15.80 7.54
N LEU A 218 10.94 -16.96 7.42
CA LEU A 218 10.34 -17.64 8.56
C LEU A 218 11.44 -18.39 9.31
N LYS A 219 11.54 -18.16 10.62
CA LYS A 219 12.47 -18.87 11.50
C LYS A 219 11.69 -19.41 12.69
N GLU A 220 11.93 -20.67 13.04
CA GLU A 220 11.41 -21.23 14.28
C GLU A 220 12.02 -20.48 15.47
N ALA A 221 11.20 -20.17 16.46
CA ALA A 221 11.61 -19.55 17.71
C ALA A 221 10.95 -20.29 18.87
N GLY A 222 11.63 -20.33 20.02
CA GLY A 222 11.05 -20.91 21.24
C GLY A 222 9.78 -20.15 21.65
N CYS A 223 8.71 -20.88 21.93
CA CYS A 223 7.51 -20.29 22.52
C CYS A 223 7.82 -19.94 23.99
N MET A 224 7.68 -18.67 24.37
CA MET A 224 7.84 -18.27 25.77
C MET A 224 6.76 -18.99 26.60
N PRO A 225 7.12 -19.65 27.71
CA PRO A 225 6.12 -20.29 28.56
C PRO A 225 5.15 -19.23 29.08
N VAL A 226 3.86 -19.47 28.93
CA VAL A 226 2.85 -18.80 29.75
C VAL A 226 2.98 -19.44 31.13
N ASP A 227 3.13 -18.65 32.20
CA ASP A 227 3.02 -19.18 33.56
C ASP A 227 1.77 -20.05 33.62
N SER A 228 1.96 -21.36 33.79
CA SER A 228 0.89 -22.33 33.61
C SER A 228 -0.16 -22.10 34.69
N VAL A 229 -1.30 -21.49 34.33
CA VAL A 229 -2.51 -21.66 35.13
C VAL A 229 -2.86 -23.15 35.03
N PRO A 230 -2.94 -23.89 36.15
CA PRO A 230 -3.27 -25.31 36.10
C PRO A 230 -4.63 -25.44 35.40
N ARG A 231 -4.66 -26.16 34.28
CA ARG A 231 -5.93 -26.56 33.67
C ARG A 231 -6.61 -27.53 34.62
N VAL A 232 -7.51 -27.02 35.46
CA VAL A 232 -8.50 -27.86 36.15
C VAL A 232 -9.55 -28.18 35.09
N PHE A 233 -9.37 -29.31 34.40
CA PHE A 233 -10.49 -29.94 33.72
C PHE A 233 -11.38 -30.57 34.80
N VAL A 234 -12.62 -30.11 34.92
CA VAL A 234 -13.73 -30.83 35.53
C VAL A 234 -14.52 -31.48 34.42
#